data_AF-A0A261VM89-F1
#
_entry.id   AF-A0A261VM89-F1
#
_cell.length_a   1.000
_cell.length_b   1.000
_cell.length_c   1.000
_cell.angle_alpha   90.00
_cell.angle_beta   90.00
_cell.angle_gamma   90.00
#
_symmetry.space_group_name_H-M   'P 1'
#
loop_
_entity.id
_entity.type
_entity.pdbx_description
1 polymer ?
#
loop_
_entity_poly.entity_id
_entity_poly.type
_entity_poly.pdbx_seq_one_letter_code
_entity_poly.pdbx_strand_id
1 'polypeptide(L)'
;MRISTRRLRRVMDEVLPAAGIPSAWRRLWRAGAVVLCMGTACAAHASLVIEGTRVVYKAGAAEVVVKMSNEGAVASLMQAWIDDGRPDATPDQMSVPFFLTPPLARVEPGKGQALRIFHTDGGQALPQDRESLFWLNVLDVPPKAGTGEDTGAILQISVRTRLKMFFRPKGLKGSADNAAADLTFRVVPGGKLEVANPTPYYVNLREASYGPQDHPAHRYPSMMVAPFSSLTLELGAARPASIRYASISDLGAIFFFEKEVGRQ
;
A
#
# COMPACT_ATOMS: atom_id res chain seq x y z
N MET A 1 31.75 28.74 -2.02
CA MET A 1 31.29 29.99 -1.36
C MET A 1 30.90 29.64 0.08
N ARG A 2 31.82 29.81 1.04
CA ARG A 2 31.64 29.44 2.46
C ARG A 2 30.94 30.57 3.20
N ILE A 3 29.71 30.35 3.65
CA ILE A 3 28.97 31.32 4.48
C ILE A 3 29.52 31.20 5.91
N SER A 4 30.17 32.27 6.36
CA SER A 4 30.82 32.39 7.66
C SER A 4 29.79 32.38 8.80
N THR A 5 29.94 31.43 9.73
CA THR A 5 29.17 31.26 10.98
C THR A 5 29.22 32.47 11.93
N ARG A 6 30.03 33.50 11.64
CA ARG A 6 30.16 34.69 12.49
C ARG A 6 28.97 35.65 12.41
N ARG A 7 28.13 35.59 11.37
CA ARG A 7 27.02 36.53 11.18
C ARG A 7 25.73 36.16 11.94
N LEU A 8 25.59 34.89 12.36
CA LEU A 8 24.44 34.40 13.12
C LEU A 8 24.53 34.69 14.63
N ARG A 9 25.74 34.80 15.20
CA ARG A 9 25.89 35.16 16.62
C ARG A 9 25.52 36.61 16.92
N ARG A 10 25.73 37.52 15.98
CA ARG A 10 25.54 38.96 16.22
C ARG A 10 24.06 39.37 16.34
N VAL A 11 23.14 38.65 15.68
CA VAL A 11 21.70 38.95 15.75
C VAL A 11 21.06 38.38 17.03
N MET A 12 21.61 37.27 17.56
CA MET A 12 21.08 36.64 18.78
C MET A 12 21.44 37.40 20.07
N ASP A 13 22.55 38.15 20.04
CA ASP A 13 23.00 38.95 21.19
C ASP A 13 22.33 40.33 21.27
N GLU A 14 21.61 40.77 20.21
CA GLU A 14 21.02 42.11 20.12
C GLU A 14 19.57 42.19 20.63
N VAL A 15 18.94 41.05 20.95
CA VAL A 15 17.51 40.97 21.34
C VAL A 15 17.29 40.47 22.78
N LEU A 16 18.35 40.15 23.54
CA LEU A 16 18.22 39.61 24.90
C LEU A 16 18.78 40.58 25.95
N PRO A 17 17.98 41.03 26.95
CA PRO A 17 18.51 41.83 28.04
C PRO A 17 19.51 41.03 28.88
N ALA A 18 20.60 41.69 29.29
CA ALA A 18 21.74 41.12 30.02
C ALA A 18 21.45 40.67 31.47
N ALA A 19 20.19 40.41 31.82
CA ALA A 19 19.80 39.87 33.12
C ALA A 19 19.59 38.35 33.00
N GLY A 20 20.37 37.58 33.76
CA GLY A 20 20.30 36.12 33.76
C GLY A 20 18.88 35.62 34.00
N ILE A 21 18.29 35.04 32.96
CA ILE A 21 16.95 34.44 33.01
C ILE A 21 16.92 33.38 34.14
N PRO A 22 16.05 33.52 35.16
CA PRO A 22 15.95 32.58 36.27
C PRO A 22 15.80 31.13 35.79
N SER A 23 16.39 30.17 36.49
CA SER A 23 16.38 28.75 36.09
C SER A 23 14.96 28.17 35.92
N ALA A 24 13.97 28.73 36.63
CA ALA A 24 12.55 28.42 36.48
C ALA A 24 12.00 28.82 35.09
N TRP A 25 12.42 29.96 34.55
CA TRP A 25 12.05 30.38 33.19
C TRP A 25 12.71 29.52 32.12
N ARG A 26 13.96 29.08 32.31
CA ARG A 26 14.60 28.15 31.34
C ARG A 26 13.88 26.79 31.25
N ARG A 27 13.27 26.32 32.34
CA ARG A 27 12.44 25.10 32.36
C ARG A 27 11.10 25.32 31.66
N LEU A 28 10.47 26.47 31.85
CA LEU A 28 9.23 26.86 31.16
C LEU A 28 9.42 27.02 29.64
N TRP A 29 10.56 27.58 29.20
CA TRP A 29 10.87 27.71 27.77
C TRP A 29 11.18 26.36 27.11
N ARG A 30 11.86 25.44 27.81
CA ARG A 30 12.09 24.07 27.33
C ARG A 30 10.80 23.25 27.27
N ALA A 31 9.91 23.40 28.25
CA ALA A 31 8.59 22.76 28.23
C ALA A 31 7.70 23.33 27.11
N GLY A 32 7.71 24.65 26.90
CA GLY A 32 6.97 25.31 25.81
C GLY A 32 7.46 24.90 24.42
N ALA A 33 8.77 24.76 24.22
CA ALA A 33 9.35 24.31 22.94
C ALA A 33 9.03 22.84 22.62
N VAL A 34 8.97 21.96 23.62
CA VAL A 34 8.58 20.55 23.43
C VAL A 34 7.07 20.41 23.12
N VAL A 35 6.21 21.22 23.76
CA VAL A 35 4.77 21.27 23.46
C VAL A 35 4.52 21.84 22.06
N LEU A 36 5.29 22.83 21.61
CA LEU A 36 5.17 23.42 20.27
C LEU A 36 5.62 22.45 19.15
N CYS A 37 6.64 21.62 19.38
CA CYS A 37 7.08 20.61 18.41
C CYS A 37 6.19 19.36 18.35
N MET A 38 5.45 19.03 19.43
CA MET A 38 4.47 17.93 19.41
C MET A 38 3.18 18.28 18.64
N GLY A 39 2.89 19.58 18.44
CA GLY A 39 1.69 20.05 17.73
C GLY A 39 1.80 20.09 16.21
N THR A 40 3.01 19.92 15.65
CA THR A 40 3.23 19.98 14.20
C THR A 40 3.57 18.61 13.63
N ALA A 41 2.72 17.62 13.89
CA ALA A 41 2.63 16.49 12.98
C ALA A 41 1.95 17.02 11.71
N CYS A 42 2.73 17.29 10.65
CA CYS A 42 2.14 17.46 9.32
C CYS A 42 1.40 16.17 9.00
N ALA A 43 0.09 16.15 9.21
CA ALA A 43 -0.78 15.16 8.62
C ALA A 43 -0.59 15.30 7.10
N ALA A 44 -0.02 14.27 6.49
CA ALA A 44 -0.01 14.16 5.04
C ALA A 44 -1.47 13.92 4.63
N HIS A 45 -2.19 15.00 4.30
CA HIS A 45 -3.55 14.92 3.81
C HIS A 45 -3.49 14.42 2.37
N ALA A 46 -3.71 13.12 2.16
CA ALA A 46 -4.11 12.64 0.84
C ALA A 46 -5.44 13.30 0.49
N SER A 47 -5.60 13.78 -0.75
CA SER A 47 -6.90 14.32 -1.14
C SER A 47 -7.90 13.18 -1.19
N LEU A 48 -7.62 12.10 -1.92
CA LEU A 48 -8.53 10.97 -2.05
C LEU A 48 -8.12 9.74 -1.21
N VAL A 49 -8.99 9.33 -0.28
CA VAL A 49 -8.84 8.13 0.56
C VAL A 49 -9.81 7.05 0.09
N ILE A 50 -9.30 5.85 -0.20
CA ILE A 50 -10.11 4.71 -0.67
C ILE A 50 -10.41 3.80 0.53
N GLU A 51 -11.68 3.39 0.66
CA GLU A 51 -12.08 2.40 1.65
C GLU A 51 -11.58 1.01 1.25
N GLY A 52 -10.62 0.49 2.01
CA GLY A 52 -10.01 -0.82 1.79
C GLY A 52 -8.73 -0.77 0.96
N THR A 53 -7.99 -1.87 0.98
CA THR A 53 -6.66 -1.98 0.36
C THR A 53 -6.63 -2.94 -0.84
N ARG A 54 -7.77 -3.52 -1.19
CA ARG A 54 -7.97 -4.47 -2.28
C ARG A 54 -9.45 -4.66 -2.58
N VAL A 55 -9.72 -5.23 -3.75
CA VAL A 55 -11.06 -5.54 -4.22
C VAL A 55 -11.18 -7.05 -4.41
N VAL A 56 -12.26 -7.65 -3.93
CA VAL A 56 -12.58 -9.07 -4.20
C VAL A 56 -13.91 -9.14 -4.94
N TYR A 57 -13.85 -9.49 -6.21
CA TYR A 57 -15.01 -9.72 -7.06
C TYR A 57 -15.40 -11.19 -7.02
N LYS A 58 -16.43 -11.52 -6.25
CA LYS A 58 -17.00 -12.89 -6.23
C LYS A 58 -17.78 -13.14 -7.51
N ALA A 59 -17.51 -14.24 -8.19
CA ALA A 59 -18.23 -14.61 -9.41
C ALA A 59 -19.74 -14.70 -9.14
N GLY A 60 -20.54 -14.13 -10.05
CA GLY A 60 -21.99 -14.02 -9.92
C GLY A 60 -22.49 -12.88 -9.03
N ALA A 61 -21.60 -12.06 -8.44
CA ALA A 61 -22.01 -10.76 -7.93
C ALA A 61 -22.37 -9.82 -9.09
N ALA A 62 -23.45 -9.06 -8.94
CA ALA A 62 -23.88 -8.10 -9.96
C ALA A 62 -22.90 -6.93 -10.10
N GLU A 63 -22.40 -6.42 -8.98
CA GLU A 63 -21.37 -5.38 -8.93
C GLU A 63 -20.55 -5.50 -7.64
N VAL A 64 -19.37 -4.88 -7.64
CA VAL A 64 -18.63 -4.54 -6.42
C VAL A 64 -18.50 -3.03 -6.33
N VAL A 65 -18.80 -2.49 -5.15
CA VAL A 65 -18.71 -1.05 -4.88
C VAL A 65 -17.47 -0.75 -4.07
N VAL A 66 -16.59 0.10 -4.60
CA VAL A 66 -15.43 0.66 -3.90
C VAL A 66 -15.77 2.11 -3.53
N LYS A 67 -15.74 2.40 -2.23
CA LYS A 67 -16.02 3.74 -1.72
C LYS A 67 -14.73 4.50 -1.50
N MET A 68 -14.81 5.81 -1.61
CA MET A 68 -13.71 6.72 -1.32
C MET A 68 -14.22 8.07 -0.88
N SER A 69 -13.39 8.85 -0.20
CA SER A 69 -13.68 10.20 0.28
C SER A 69 -12.58 11.15 -0.14
N ASN A 70 -12.95 12.38 -0.49
CA ASN A 70 -11.97 13.46 -0.58
C ASN A 70 -11.79 14.10 0.80
N GLU A 71 -10.72 13.77 1.51
CA GLU A 71 -10.33 14.35 2.80
C GLU A 71 -9.43 15.59 2.64
N GLY A 72 -9.14 15.99 1.40
CA GLY A 72 -8.40 17.20 1.08
C GLY A 72 -9.24 18.48 1.17
N ALA A 73 -8.56 19.62 1.18
CA ALA A 73 -9.17 20.95 1.24
C ALA A 73 -9.65 21.48 -0.13
N VAL A 74 -9.29 20.80 -1.23
CA VAL A 74 -9.64 21.19 -2.61
C VAL A 74 -10.30 20.02 -3.33
N ALA A 75 -11.10 20.32 -4.35
CA ALA A 75 -11.70 19.28 -5.19
C ALA A 75 -10.61 18.44 -5.87
N SER A 76 -10.90 17.18 -6.18
CA SER A 76 -10.01 16.30 -6.93
C SER A 76 -10.70 15.80 -8.19
N LEU A 77 -9.96 15.65 -9.29
CA LEU A 77 -10.41 14.89 -10.45
C LEU A 77 -9.89 13.45 -10.34
N MET A 78 -10.80 12.54 -10.05
CA MET A 78 -10.54 11.10 -9.96
C MET A 78 -10.66 10.46 -11.34
N GLN A 79 -9.65 9.72 -11.76
CA GLN A 79 -9.71 8.77 -12.88
C GLN A 79 -9.55 7.34 -12.38
N ALA A 80 -10.35 6.41 -12.90
CA ALA A 80 -10.28 5.01 -12.53
C ALA A 80 -10.27 4.07 -13.75
N TRP A 81 -9.48 3.01 -13.68
CA TRP A 81 -9.43 1.94 -14.70
C TRP A 81 -8.91 0.63 -14.09
N ILE A 82 -9.16 -0.49 -14.77
CA ILE A 82 -8.68 -1.82 -14.36
C ILE A 82 -7.60 -2.28 -15.34
N ASP A 83 -6.49 -2.82 -14.82
CA ASP A 83 -5.40 -3.39 -15.62
C ASP A 83 -5.16 -4.88 -15.31
N ASP A 84 -4.41 -5.54 -16.19
CA ASP A 84 -4.07 -6.96 -16.17
C ASP A 84 -2.72 -7.29 -15.52
N GLY A 85 -2.09 -6.31 -14.86
CA GLY A 85 -0.79 -6.45 -14.21
C GLY A 85 0.29 -5.61 -14.83
N ARG A 86 0.09 -5.10 -16.05
CA ARG A 86 1.01 -4.18 -16.73
C ARG A 86 0.78 -2.74 -16.24
N PRO A 87 1.63 -2.19 -15.34
CA PRO A 87 1.38 -0.87 -14.75
C PRO A 87 1.47 0.27 -15.77
N ASP A 88 2.34 0.13 -16.77
CA ASP A 88 2.69 1.19 -17.71
C ASP A 88 1.85 1.16 -19.00
N ALA A 89 1.06 0.10 -19.20
CA ALA A 89 0.17 0.02 -20.34
C ALA A 89 -1.01 0.99 -20.14
N THR A 90 -1.43 1.63 -21.23
CA THR A 90 -2.53 2.60 -21.22
C THR A 90 -3.88 1.88 -21.28
N PRO A 91 -4.98 2.50 -20.81
CA PRO A 91 -6.30 1.84 -20.78
C PRO A 91 -6.77 1.30 -22.15
N ASP A 92 -6.38 1.90 -23.26
CA ASP A 92 -6.67 1.45 -24.64
C ASP A 92 -5.95 0.15 -25.04
N GLN A 93 -4.90 -0.22 -24.30
CA GLN A 93 -4.13 -1.46 -24.50
C GLN A 93 -4.59 -2.60 -23.57
N MET A 94 -5.58 -2.33 -22.71
CA MET A 94 -6.09 -3.27 -21.73
C MET A 94 -7.29 -4.04 -22.29
N SER A 95 -7.21 -5.37 -22.22
CA SER A 95 -8.35 -6.25 -22.44
C SER A 95 -8.59 -7.02 -21.15
N VAL A 96 -9.54 -6.53 -20.34
CA VAL A 96 -9.96 -7.16 -19.09
C VAL A 96 -11.47 -7.34 -19.12
N PRO A 97 -12.02 -8.43 -18.55
CA PRO A 97 -13.47 -8.70 -18.59
C PRO A 97 -14.23 -7.89 -17.53
N PHE A 98 -13.86 -6.63 -17.32
CA PHE A 98 -14.47 -5.74 -16.33
C PHE A 98 -14.65 -4.34 -16.89
N PHE A 99 -15.74 -3.69 -16.49
CA PHE A 99 -15.90 -2.26 -16.65
C PHE A 99 -16.25 -1.62 -15.30
N LEU A 100 -16.02 -0.32 -15.20
CA LEU A 100 -16.32 0.44 -13.99
C LEU A 100 -16.99 1.77 -14.30
N THR A 101 -17.70 2.31 -13.31
CA THR A 101 -18.39 3.60 -13.42
C THR A 101 -18.43 4.35 -12.09
N PRO A 102 -18.23 5.68 -12.09
CA PRO A 102 -17.75 6.47 -13.23
C PRO A 102 -16.23 6.28 -13.45
N PRO A 103 -15.74 6.24 -14.71
CA PRO A 103 -14.30 6.19 -14.99
C PRO A 103 -13.60 7.52 -14.72
N LEU A 104 -14.36 8.62 -14.66
CA LEU A 104 -13.89 9.98 -14.37
C LEU A 104 -14.93 10.68 -13.51
N ALA A 105 -14.52 11.26 -12.38
CA ALA A 105 -15.40 12.04 -11.52
C ALA A 105 -14.66 13.18 -10.84
N ARG A 106 -15.35 14.31 -10.64
CA ARG A 106 -14.89 15.38 -9.77
C ARG A 106 -15.44 15.13 -8.36
N VAL A 107 -14.55 15.07 -7.37
CA VAL A 107 -14.90 14.82 -5.96
C VAL A 107 -14.61 16.08 -5.15
N GLU A 108 -15.66 16.73 -4.66
CA GLU A 108 -15.54 17.95 -3.86
C GLU A 108 -14.96 17.68 -2.45
N PRO A 109 -14.36 18.68 -1.78
CA PRO A 109 -13.85 18.54 -0.42
C PRO A 109 -14.88 17.96 0.55
N GLY A 110 -14.45 16.99 1.36
CA GLY A 110 -15.30 16.33 2.35
C GLY A 110 -16.43 15.48 1.76
N LYS A 111 -16.46 15.25 0.44
CA LYS A 111 -17.47 14.41 -0.23
C LYS A 111 -16.95 13.02 -0.51
N GLY A 112 -17.87 12.06 -0.43
CA GLY A 112 -17.64 10.68 -0.86
C GLY A 112 -17.91 10.48 -2.35
N GLN A 113 -17.24 9.49 -2.93
CA GLN A 113 -17.48 8.95 -4.26
C GLN A 113 -17.58 7.43 -4.17
N ALA A 114 -18.46 6.83 -4.99
CA ALA A 114 -18.55 5.39 -5.13
C ALA A 114 -18.19 5.00 -6.57
N LEU A 115 -17.26 4.06 -6.68
CA LEU A 115 -16.88 3.41 -7.92
C LEU A 115 -17.53 2.03 -7.96
N ARG A 116 -18.29 1.74 -9.02
CA ARG A 116 -18.94 0.45 -9.22
C ARG A 116 -18.19 -0.33 -10.28
N ILE A 117 -17.90 -1.58 -10.01
CA ILE A 117 -17.18 -2.50 -10.89
C ILE A 117 -18.12 -3.63 -11.28
N PHE A 118 -18.15 -3.97 -12.55
CA PHE A 118 -18.99 -5.00 -13.14
C PHE A 118 -18.13 -5.98 -13.92
N HIS A 119 -18.44 -7.26 -13.82
CA HIS A 119 -17.91 -8.29 -14.72
C HIS A 119 -18.69 -8.30 -16.04
N THR A 120 -17.98 -8.41 -17.15
CA THR A 120 -18.59 -8.40 -18.49
C THR A 120 -18.83 -9.83 -18.96
N ASP A 121 -20.10 -10.21 -19.10
CA ASP A 121 -20.45 -11.49 -19.72
C ASP A 121 -20.01 -11.50 -21.19
N GLY A 122 -19.26 -12.53 -21.61
CA GLY A 122 -18.70 -12.62 -22.97
C GLY A 122 -17.30 -11.99 -23.15
N GLY A 123 -16.68 -11.47 -22.09
CA GLY A 123 -15.27 -11.11 -22.08
C GLY A 123 -14.33 -12.32 -22.11
N GLN A 124 -13.02 -12.08 -21.90
CA GLN A 124 -12.03 -13.16 -21.76
C GLN A 124 -12.48 -14.17 -20.69
N ALA A 125 -12.55 -15.45 -21.07
CA ALA A 125 -12.89 -16.51 -20.13
C ALA A 125 -11.83 -16.61 -19.02
N LEU A 126 -12.29 -16.52 -17.77
CA LEU A 126 -11.42 -16.65 -16.60
C LEU A 126 -11.41 -18.09 -16.07
N PRO A 127 -10.26 -18.57 -15.54
CA PRO A 127 -10.19 -19.83 -14.82
C PRO A 127 -11.28 -19.94 -13.74
N GLN A 128 -11.93 -21.09 -13.66
CA GLN A 128 -12.98 -21.38 -12.67
C GLN A 128 -12.46 -22.20 -11.48
N ASP A 129 -11.25 -22.74 -11.59
CA ASP A 129 -10.60 -23.56 -10.57
C ASP A 129 -9.71 -22.75 -9.61
N ARG A 130 -9.46 -21.47 -9.90
CA ARG A 130 -8.58 -20.58 -9.12
C ARG A 130 -8.94 -19.11 -9.27
N GLU A 131 -8.42 -18.28 -8.38
CA GLU A 131 -8.51 -16.84 -8.53
C GLU A 131 -7.76 -16.30 -9.76
N SER A 132 -8.28 -15.22 -10.33
CA SER A 132 -7.58 -14.38 -11.32
C SER A 132 -7.25 -13.03 -10.69
N LEU A 133 -6.11 -12.45 -11.08
CA LEU A 133 -5.63 -11.20 -10.51
C LEU A 133 -5.65 -10.08 -11.55
N PHE A 134 -6.19 -8.94 -11.12
CA PHE A 134 -6.27 -7.67 -11.82
C PHE A 134 -5.86 -6.55 -10.85
N TRP A 135 -5.80 -5.32 -11.34
CA TRP A 135 -5.49 -4.17 -10.51
C TRP A 135 -6.45 -3.02 -10.81
N LEU A 136 -7.07 -2.50 -9.76
CA LEU A 136 -7.81 -1.25 -9.80
C LEU A 136 -6.82 -0.10 -9.65
N ASN A 137 -6.88 0.85 -10.57
CA ASN A 137 -6.12 2.10 -10.50
C ASN A 137 -7.07 3.24 -10.21
N VAL A 138 -6.67 4.09 -9.28
CA VAL A 138 -7.35 5.34 -8.97
C VAL A 138 -6.31 6.45 -8.97
N LEU A 139 -6.39 7.33 -9.96
CA LEU A 139 -5.54 8.49 -10.11
C LEU A 139 -6.26 9.72 -9.57
N ASP A 140 -5.66 10.33 -8.55
CA ASP A 140 -6.05 11.60 -7.95
C ASP A 140 -5.28 12.73 -8.63
N VAL A 141 -6.01 13.59 -9.36
CA VAL A 141 -5.44 14.78 -10.02
C VAL A 141 -5.95 16.04 -9.32
N PRO A 142 -5.09 16.79 -8.61
CA PRO A 142 -5.49 18.04 -7.99
C PRO A 142 -5.74 19.13 -9.05
N PRO A 143 -6.51 20.18 -8.72
CA PRO A 143 -6.68 21.34 -9.58
C PRO A 143 -5.32 21.98 -9.82
N LYS A 144 -5.17 22.63 -10.97
CA LYS A 144 -4.00 23.47 -11.23
C LYS A 144 -3.90 24.52 -10.12
N ALA A 145 -2.70 24.72 -9.59
CA ALA A 145 -2.44 25.83 -8.69
C ALA A 145 -2.83 27.15 -9.39
N GLY A 146 -3.52 28.03 -8.68
CA GLY A 146 -4.07 29.26 -9.24
C GLY A 146 -2.99 30.13 -9.90
N THR A 147 -3.35 30.83 -10.97
CA THR A 147 -2.48 31.75 -11.73
C THR A 147 -2.32 33.11 -11.03
N GLY A 148 -2.11 33.12 -9.71
CA GLY A 148 -1.82 34.34 -8.95
C GLY A 148 -0.40 34.86 -9.25
N GLU A 149 -0.20 36.18 -9.15
CA GLU A 149 0.99 36.94 -9.57
C GLU A 149 2.34 36.57 -8.91
N ASP A 150 2.41 35.52 -8.09
CA ASP A 150 3.65 34.92 -7.59
C ASP A 150 3.86 33.54 -8.23
N THR A 151 4.21 33.54 -9.52
CA THR A 151 4.59 32.34 -10.28
C THR A 151 6.04 31.93 -9.96
N GLY A 152 6.25 31.44 -8.74
CA GLY A 152 7.38 30.56 -8.47
C GLY A 152 7.28 29.25 -9.27
N ALA A 153 8.32 28.42 -9.23
CA ALA A 153 8.25 27.07 -9.77
C ALA A 153 7.29 26.22 -8.91
N ILE A 154 6.08 25.98 -9.39
CA ILE A 154 5.07 25.16 -8.71
C ILE A 154 5.27 23.69 -9.08
N LEU A 155 5.50 22.84 -8.09
CA LEU A 155 5.48 21.38 -8.23
C LEU A 155 4.06 20.87 -7.98
N GLN A 156 3.43 20.32 -9.01
CA GLN A 156 2.14 19.65 -8.89
C GLN A 156 2.34 18.13 -8.96
N ILE A 157 1.76 17.42 -7.98
CA ILE A 157 1.88 15.97 -7.86
C ILE A 157 0.48 15.36 -8.00
N SER A 158 0.35 14.38 -8.89
CA SER A 158 -0.82 13.51 -8.98
C SER A 158 -0.45 12.13 -8.45
N VAL A 159 -1.36 11.49 -7.71
CA VAL A 159 -1.08 10.21 -7.04
C VAL A 159 -1.94 9.11 -7.65
N ARG A 160 -1.32 8.04 -8.12
CA ARG A 160 -2.00 6.82 -8.58
C ARG A 160 -1.93 5.76 -7.49
N THR A 161 -3.07 5.43 -6.89
CA THR A 161 -3.20 4.28 -5.99
C THR A 161 -3.57 3.05 -6.81
N ARG A 162 -2.80 1.96 -6.66
CA ARG A 162 -3.01 0.70 -7.38
C ARG A 162 -3.35 -0.41 -6.39
N LEU A 163 -4.58 -0.89 -6.44
CA LEU A 163 -5.14 -1.89 -5.54
C LEU A 163 -5.23 -3.23 -6.27
N LYS A 164 -4.84 -4.33 -5.61
CA LYS A 164 -5.08 -5.67 -6.13
C LYS A 164 -6.58 -5.93 -6.21
N MET A 165 -7.03 -6.52 -7.31
CA MET A 165 -8.39 -6.94 -7.55
C MET A 165 -8.40 -8.43 -7.88
N PHE A 166 -9.02 -9.23 -7.02
CA PHE A 166 -9.14 -10.67 -7.20
C PHE A 166 -10.51 -11.01 -7.77
N PHE A 167 -10.56 -11.69 -8.91
CA PHE A 167 -11.76 -12.39 -9.34
C PHE A 167 -11.78 -13.78 -8.73
N ARG A 168 -12.84 -14.09 -7.97
CA ARG A 168 -12.98 -15.32 -7.22
C ARG A 168 -14.15 -16.16 -7.75
N PRO A 169 -13.87 -17.25 -8.49
CA PRO A 169 -14.90 -18.21 -8.90
C PRO A 169 -15.72 -18.78 -7.74
N LYS A 170 -16.92 -19.29 -8.05
CA LYS A 170 -17.73 -20.03 -7.09
C LYS A 170 -17.16 -21.44 -6.89
N GLY A 171 -17.28 -21.98 -5.68
CA GLY A 171 -16.96 -23.39 -5.40
C GLY A 171 -15.48 -23.72 -5.25
N LEU A 172 -14.60 -22.72 -5.10
CA LEU A 172 -13.21 -22.95 -4.74
C LEU A 172 -13.12 -23.67 -3.39
N LYS A 173 -12.23 -24.66 -3.28
CA LYS A 173 -11.99 -25.40 -2.04
C LYS A 173 -11.25 -24.51 -1.02
N GLY A 174 -11.63 -24.60 0.25
CA GLY A 174 -11.03 -23.81 1.33
C GLY A 174 -11.46 -22.35 1.31
N SER A 175 -10.71 -21.47 1.97
CA SER A 175 -10.95 -20.03 2.03
C SER A 175 -9.66 -19.24 1.81
N ALA A 176 -9.79 -18.01 1.33
CA ALA A 176 -8.64 -17.10 1.16
C ALA A 176 -7.93 -16.81 2.49
N ASP A 177 -8.68 -16.72 3.59
CA ASP A 177 -8.12 -16.48 4.93
C ASP A 177 -7.23 -17.64 5.41
N ASN A 178 -7.62 -18.88 5.09
CA ASN A 178 -6.86 -20.07 5.49
C ASN A 178 -5.74 -20.42 4.51
N ALA A 179 -5.76 -19.91 3.28
CA ALA A 179 -4.81 -20.28 2.23
C ALA A 179 -3.34 -20.04 2.64
N ALA A 180 -3.09 -19.03 3.47
CA ALA A 180 -1.74 -18.75 3.98
C ALA A 180 -1.22 -19.85 4.92
N ALA A 181 -2.09 -20.52 5.67
CA ALA A 181 -1.71 -21.63 6.55
C ALA A 181 -1.26 -22.87 5.73
N ASP A 182 -1.75 -23.01 4.51
CA ASP A 182 -1.48 -24.15 3.62
C ASP A 182 -0.21 -23.98 2.78
N LEU A 183 0.44 -22.82 2.81
CA LEU A 183 1.73 -22.63 2.17
C LEU A 183 2.75 -23.67 2.66
N THR A 184 3.63 -24.13 1.78
CA THR A 184 4.73 -25.03 2.16
C THR A 184 6.07 -24.40 1.81
N PHE A 185 7.08 -24.73 2.62
CA PHE A 185 8.42 -24.18 2.50
C PHE A 185 9.41 -25.34 2.36
N ARG A 186 10.26 -25.30 1.34
CA ARG A 186 11.23 -26.38 1.09
C ARG A 186 12.56 -25.80 0.62
N VAL A 187 13.67 -26.29 1.17
CA VAL A 187 14.99 -25.98 0.61
C VAL A 187 15.17 -26.77 -0.69
N VAL A 188 15.50 -26.08 -1.76
CA VAL A 188 15.77 -26.66 -3.08
C VAL A 188 17.23 -26.41 -3.48
N PRO A 189 17.78 -27.15 -4.46
CA PRO A 189 19.18 -26.99 -4.89
C PRO A 189 19.53 -25.54 -5.27
N GLY A 190 20.81 -25.20 -5.16
CA GLY A 190 21.30 -23.85 -5.43
C GLY A 190 21.16 -22.88 -4.25
N GLY A 191 20.88 -23.39 -3.04
CA GLY A 191 20.75 -22.55 -1.86
C GLY A 191 19.50 -21.67 -1.92
N LYS A 192 18.38 -22.24 -2.34
CA LYS A 192 17.10 -21.52 -2.48
C LYS A 192 16.04 -22.11 -1.57
N LEU A 193 15.10 -21.26 -1.18
CA LEU A 193 13.88 -21.62 -0.48
C LEU A 193 12.73 -21.54 -1.48
N GLU A 194 12.09 -22.66 -1.76
CA GLU A 194 10.82 -22.72 -2.47
C GLU A 194 9.67 -22.44 -1.50
N VAL A 195 8.78 -21.54 -1.90
CA VAL A 195 7.49 -21.27 -1.25
C VAL A 195 6.39 -21.70 -2.19
N ALA A 196 5.68 -22.77 -1.86
CA ALA A 196 4.63 -23.32 -2.72
C ALA A 196 3.23 -23.05 -2.13
N ASN A 197 2.31 -22.64 -3.00
CA ASN A 197 0.91 -22.41 -2.69
C ASN A 197 0.06 -23.48 -3.36
N PRO A 198 -0.42 -24.50 -2.61
CA PRO A 198 -1.26 -25.56 -3.16
C PRO A 198 -2.73 -25.15 -3.28
N THR A 199 -3.09 -23.91 -2.94
CA THR A 199 -4.49 -23.46 -2.84
C THR A 199 -4.95 -22.72 -4.10
N PRO A 200 -6.26 -22.58 -4.32
CA PRO A 200 -6.81 -21.81 -5.44
C PRO A 200 -6.80 -20.29 -5.21
N TYR A 201 -6.18 -19.78 -4.13
CA TYR A 201 -6.20 -18.37 -3.74
C TYR A 201 -4.81 -17.73 -3.84
N TYR A 202 -4.73 -16.44 -4.16
CA TYR A 202 -3.48 -15.68 -4.06
C TYR A 202 -3.14 -15.41 -2.59
N VAL A 203 -1.95 -15.84 -2.15
CA VAL A 203 -1.48 -15.55 -0.79
C VAL A 203 -0.59 -14.32 -0.79
N ASN A 204 -1.00 -13.28 -0.08
CA ASN A 204 -0.29 -12.00 0.01
C ASN A 204 0.55 -11.96 1.28
N LEU A 205 1.86 -12.12 1.15
CA LEU A 205 2.79 -12.09 2.27
C LEU A 205 3.30 -10.66 2.46
N ARG A 206 3.05 -10.08 3.64
CA ARG A 206 3.65 -8.79 4.05
C ARG A 206 5.15 -8.94 4.24
N GLU A 207 5.57 -10.04 4.85
CA GLU A 207 6.96 -10.40 5.07
C GLU A 207 7.08 -11.90 5.34
N ALA A 208 8.28 -12.43 5.12
CA ALA A 208 8.70 -13.74 5.58
C ALA A 208 10.11 -13.65 6.17
N SER A 209 10.45 -14.50 7.14
CA SER A 209 11.73 -14.44 7.84
C SER A 209 12.09 -15.76 8.49
N TYR A 210 13.37 -15.92 8.85
CA TYR A 210 13.84 -17.03 9.66
C TYR A 210 14.85 -16.57 10.72
N GLY A 211 15.11 -17.42 11.72
CA GLY A 211 15.98 -17.11 12.87
C GLY A 211 15.19 -16.67 14.12
N PRO A 212 15.82 -16.04 15.12
CA PRO A 212 15.14 -15.53 16.32
C PRO A 212 14.05 -14.49 16.00
N GLN A 213 13.01 -14.39 16.83
CA GLN A 213 11.85 -13.50 16.57
C GLN A 213 12.23 -12.02 16.62
N ASP A 214 12.96 -11.61 17.65
CA ASP A 214 13.35 -10.22 17.87
C ASP A 214 14.49 -9.77 16.94
N HIS A 215 15.28 -10.72 16.45
CA HIS A 215 16.39 -10.46 15.55
C HIS A 215 16.46 -11.54 14.45
N PRO A 216 15.61 -11.43 13.41
CA PRO A 216 15.61 -12.39 12.32
C PRO A 216 16.97 -12.40 11.61
N ALA A 217 17.47 -13.59 11.28
CA ALA A 217 18.71 -13.74 10.53
C ALA A 217 18.57 -13.22 9.09
N HIS A 218 17.35 -13.32 8.53
CA HIS A 218 17.01 -12.73 7.25
C HIS A 218 15.52 -12.39 7.20
N ARG A 219 15.18 -11.33 6.44
CA ARG A 219 13.80 -10.92 6.17
C ARG A 219 13.61 -10.73 4.67
N TYR A 220 12.68 -11.50 4.12
CA TYR A 220 12.19 -11.32 2.76
C TYR A 220 11.12 -10.22 2.73
N PRO A 221 11.15 -9.33 1.74
CA PRO A 221 10.15 -8.28 1.58
C PRO A 221 8.78 -8.87 1.22
N SER A 222 7.79 -8.00 1.10
CA SER A 222 6.44 -8.40 0.71
C SER A 222 6.44 -9.09 -0.65
N MET A 223 5.69 -10.19 -0.74
CA MET A 223 5.57 -10.99 -1.96
C MET A 223 4.17 -11.58 -2.06
N MET A 224 3.86 -12.18 -3.21
CA MET A 224 2.58 -12.80 -3.44
C MET A 224 2.79 -14.13 -4.15
N VAL A 225 2.20 -15.19 -3.62
CA VAL A 225 2.29 -16.54 -4.17
C VAL A 225 1.00 -16.83 -4.93
N ALA A 226 1.11 -17.05 -6.24
CA ALA A 226 -0.05 -17.32 -7.09
C ALA A 226 -0.70 -18.68 -6.76
N PRO A 227 -1.99 -18.87 -7.08
CA PRO A 227 -2.68 -20.16 -6.92
C PRO A 227 -1.95 -21.29 -7.64
N PHE A 228 -1.82 -22.44 -6.98
CA PHE A 228 -1.20 -23.64 -7.53
C PHE A 228 0.19 -23.41 -8.15
N SER A 229 0.98 -22.53 -7.53
CA SER A 229 2.29 -22.11 -8.03
C SER A 229 3.31 -22.07 -6.90
N SER A 230 4.59 -21.96 -7.26
CA SER A 230 5.67 -21.73 -6.33
C SER A 230 6.53 -20.55 -6.75
N LEU A 231 7.15 -19.91 -5.76
CA LEU A 231 8.22 -18.93 -5.97
C LEU A 231 9.48 -19.40 -5.27
N THR A 232 10.64 -18.90 -5.72
CA THR A 232 11.93 -19.21 -5.09
C THR A 232 12.56 -17.96 -4.51
N LEU A 233 13.15 -18.10 -3.34
CA LEU A 233 13.84 -17.04 -2.61
C LEU A 233 15.28 -17.46 -2.36
N GLU A 234 16.18 -16.50 -2.40
CA GLU A 234 17.59 -16.75 -2.10
C GLU A 234 17.77 -17.07 -0.61
N LEU A 235 18.44 -18.19 -0.31
CA LEU A 235 18.67 -18.67 1.06
C LEU A 235 20.17 -18.83 1.36
N GLY A 236 20.99 -19.04 0.35
CA GLY A 236 22.43 -19.31 0.47
C GLY A 236 22.71 -20.62 1.20
N ALA A 237 23.67 -20.59 2.12
CA ALA A 237 24.05 -21.73 2.94
C ALA A 237 23.11 -21.98 4.14
N ALA A 238 22.16 -21.08 4.41
CA ALA A 238 21.27 -21.21 5.55
C ALA A 238 20.35 -22.44 5.41
N ARG A 239 20.03 -23.06 6.54
CA ARG A 239 19.10 -24.20 6.66
C ARG A 239 18.16 -23.94 7.81
N PRO A 240 17.19 -23.01 7.65
CA PRO A 240 16.27 -22.68 8.72
C PRO A 240 15.34 -23.87 9.00
N ALA A 241 15.07 -24.14 10.28
CA ALA A 241 14.12 -25.16 10.70
C ALA A 241 12.67 -24.72 10.42
N SER A 242 12.37 -23.42 10.53
CA SER A 242 11.06 -22.84 10.30
C SER A 242 11.14 -21.49 9.59
N ILE A 243 10.05 -21.11 8.94
CA ILE A 243 9.80 -19.79 8.36
C ILE A 243 8.64 -19.15 9.11
N ARG A 244 8.86 -17.94 9.62
CA ARG A 244 7.80 -17.08 10.14
C ARG A 244 7.38 -16.08 9.08
N TYR A 245 6.08 -15.91 8.89
CA TYR A 245 5.55 -15.04 7.85
C TYR A 245 4.25 -14.38 8.29
N ALA A 246 3.96 -13.23 7.69
CA ALA A 246 2.73 -12.49 7.91
C ALA A 246 1.94 -12.42 6.60
N SER A 247 0.69 -12.85 6.61
CA SER A 247 -0.23 -12.76 5.48
C SER A 247 -1.21 -11.60 5.66
N ILE A 248 -1.69 -11.05 4.55
CA ILE A 248 -2.73 -10.01 4.51
C ILE A 248 -4.01 -10.63 3.95
N SER A 249 -5.10 -10.60 4.70
CA SER A 249 -6.41 -11.14 4.30
C SER A 249 -7.16 -10.26 3.30
N ASP A 250 -8.34 -10.70 2.86
CA ASP A 250 -9.21 -9.91 1.98
C ASP A 250 -9.62 -8.56 2.58
N LEU A 251 -9.78 -8.49 3.90
CA LEU A 251 -10.15 -7.28 4.64
C LEU A 251 -8.93 -6.43 5.05
N GLY A 252 -7.72 -6.80 4.64
CA GLY A 252 -6.49 -6.10 5.01
C GLY A 252 -5.96 -6.43 6.40
N ALA A 253 -6.56 -7.40 7.12
CA ALA A 253 -6.05 -7.86 8.41
C ALA A 253 -4.74 -8.63 8.24
N ILE A 254 -3.85 -8.51 9.22
CA ILE A 254 -2.55 -9.20 9.21
C ILE A 254 -2.63 -10.42 10.13
N PHE A 255 -2.32 -11.59 9.57
CA PHE A 255 -2.22 -12.85 10.30
C PHE A 255 -0.79 -13.35 10.28
N PHE A 256 -0.33 -13.86 11.42
CA PHE A 256 1.04 -14.36 11.60
C PHE A 256 1.05 -15.88 11.66
N PHE A 257 2.04 -16.47 11.00
CA PHE A 257 2.21 -17.91 10.88
C PHE A 257 3.67 -18.29 11.09
N GLU A 258 3.88 -19.54 11.50
CA GLU A 258 5.18 -20.18 11.51
C GLU A 258 5.02 -21.59 10.95
N LYS A 259 5.91 -21.98 10.02
CA LYS A 259 5.85 -23.29 9.38
C LYS A 259 7.22 -23.92 9.25
N GLU A 260 7.31 -25.21 9.58
CA GLU A 260 8.54 -25.99 9.45
C GLU A 260 8.95 -26.13 7.99
N VAL A 261 10.25 -26.06 7.73
CA VAL A 261 10.82 -26.24 6.39
C VAL A 261 10.97 -27.73 6.10
N GLY A 262 10.43 -28.19 4.97
CA GLY A 262 10.53 -29.57 4.50
C GLY A 262 9.39 -30.49 4.95
N ARG A 263 8.41 -29.98 5.72
CA ARG A 263 7.21 -30.72 6.10
C ARG A 263 6.07 -30.44 5.11
N GLN A 264 5.50 -31.51 4.54
CA GLN A 264 4.31 -31.46 3.68
C GLN A 264 3.04 -31.58 4.54
#